data_AF-A0A7J7C004-F1
#
_entry.id   AF-A0A7J7C004-F1
#
_cell.length_a   1.000
_cell.length_b   1.000
_cell.length_c   1.000
_cell.angle_alpha   90.00
_cell.angle_beta   90.00
_cell.angle_gamma   90.00
#
_symmetry.space_group_name_H-M   'P 1'
#
loop_
_entity.id
_entity.type
_entity.pdbx_description
1 polymer ?
#
loop_
_entity_poly.entity_id
_entity_poly.type
_entity_poly.pdbx_seq_one_letter_code
_entity_poly.pdbx_strand_id
1 'polypeptide(L)'
;MKMGPRWKGKIAELKDLADPVSNIVSQLQCSLIKADACGLLSGSSVLLAVQKEQTDLFNRSCFGRPILTAEKDKQWFQLGLEEAFYLCYSLKCLKIVGGDNCPKTYQDLWEYMKSIKPTFPYFYKAYSHLRNKNWVVRTGSQYGVDFVADRHHPALIHSEYAVLVFSEEVNSMYGRLKVWSDYYCTILLCGSVAKTLLVLNINTNDDGTFYPSCFEAYSVEERTITRWSPEQCHDDQTVTANGTKSEILLELVDEPKREFEVEMNLKN
;
A
#
# COMPACT_ATOMS: atom_id res chain seq x y z
N MET A 1 22.40 -8.96 -7.04
CA MET A 1 21.45 -9.82 -7.81
C MET A 1 20.02 -9.50 -7.39
N LYS A 2 19.14 -9.00 -8.27
CA LYS A 2 17.71 -8.85 -7.94
C LYS A 2 17.10 -10.25 -7.78
N MET A 3 16.69 -10.61 -6.56
CA MET A 3 15.98 -11.88 -6.33
C MET A 3 14.63 -11.83 -7.04
N GLY A 4 14.33 -12.88 -7.81
CA GLY A 4 13.04 -13.03 -8.48
C GLY A 4 11.87 -13.23 -7.50
N PRO A 5 10.62 -13.27 -8.01
CA PRO A 5 9.44 -13.47 -7.19
C PRO A 5 9.49 -14.79 -6.41
N ARG A 6 9.01 -14.80 -5.16
CA ARG A 6 9.05 -15.98 -4.28
C ARG A 6 7.72 -16.72 -4.26
N TRP A 7 7.56 -17.58 -5.25
CA TRP A 7 6.36 -18.38 -5.45
C TRP A 7 6.12 -19.41 -4.35
N LYS A 8 4.87 -19.59 -3.94
CA LYS A 8 4.39 -20.62 -2.99
C LYS A 8 4.23 -22.01 -3.64
N GLY A 9 4.71 -22.19 -4.86
CA GLY A 9 4.71 -23.47 -5.57
C GLY A 9 5.03 -23.35 -7.06
N LYS A 10 5.38 -24.47 -7.71
CA LYS A 10 5.83 -24.52 -9.12
C LYS A 10 4.78 -24.06 -10.15
N ILE A 11 3.49 -24.15 -9.82
CA ILE A 11 2.38 -23.80 -10.73
C ILE A 11 1.90 -22.35 -10.48
N ALA A 12 2.37 -21.70 -9.40
CA ALA A 12 1.89 -20.38 -9.00
C ALA A 12 2.22 -19.30 -10.04
N GLU A 13 3.41 -19.38 -10.64
CA GLU A 13 3.87 -18.49 -11.71
C GLU A 13 3.01 -18.59 -12.97
N LEU A 14 2.70 -19.82 -13.40
CA LEU A 14 1.83 -20.05 -14.56
C LEU A 14 0.40 -19.54 -14.33
N LYS A 15 -0.11 -19.69 -13.11
CA LYS A 15 -1.44 -19.16 -12.72
C LYS A 15 -1.48 -17.64 -12.74
N ASP A 16 -0.41 -17.00 -12.28
CA ASP A 16 -0.32 -15.55 -12.28
C ASP A 16 -0.19 -14.97 -13.70
N LEU A 17 0.64 -15.59 -14.55
CA LEU A 17 0.80 -15.16 -15.94
C LEU A 17 -0.51 -15.28 -16.73
N ALA A 18 -1.34 -16.26 -16.41
CA ALA A 18 -2.65 -16.45 -17.05
C ALA A 18 -3.68 -15.39 -16.64
N ASP A 19 -3.51 -14.74 -15.48
CA ASP A 19 -4.52 -13.90 -14.86
C ASP A 19 -3.90 -12.71 -14.09
N PRO A 20 -3.34 -11.71 -14.82
CA PRO A 20 -2.64 -10.61 -14.19
C PRO A 20 -3.58 -9.71 -13.39
N VAL A 21 -3.08 -9.15 -12.27
CA VAL A 21 -3.84 -8.28 -11.35
C VAL A 21 -4.56 -7.14 -12.07
N SER A 22 -3.91 -6.52 -13.06
CA SER A 22 -4.51 -5.43 -13.85
C SER A 22 -5.78 -5.85 -14.60
N ASN A 23 -5.80 -7.06 -15.16
CA ASN A 23 -6.97 -7.61 -15.85
C ASN A 23 -8.11 -7.90 -14.86
N ILE A 24 -7.79 -8.52 -13.71
CA ILE A 24 -8.76 -8.79 -12.65
C ILE A 24 -9.41 -7.48 -12.15
N VAL A 25 -8.60 -6.45 -11.89
CA VAL A 25 -9.09 -5.14 -11.44
C VAL A 25 -9.97 -4.47 -12.50
N SER A 26 -9.61 -4.57 -13.78
CA SER A 26 -10.46 -4.05 -14.88
C SER A 26 -11.80 -4.79 -14.98
N GLN A 27 -11.79 -6.12 -14.85
CA GLN A 27 -13.00 -6.94 -14.82
C GLN A 27 -13.91 -6.57 -13.64
N LEU A 28 -13.31 -6.41 -12.45
CA LEU A 28 -14.02 -5.96 -11.26
C LEU A 28 -14.66 -4.58 -11.49
N GLN A 29 -13.89 -3.62 -11.99
CA GLN A 29 -14.37 -2.28 -12.30
C GLN A 29 -15.59 -2.32 -13.23
N CYS A 30 -15.49 -3.06 -14.34
CA CYS A 30 -16.59 -3.21 -15.30
C CYS A 30 -17.83 -3.86 -14.65
N SER A 31 -17.62 -4.88 -13.81
CA SER A 31 -18.70 -5.59 -13.13
C SER A 31 -19.44 -4.69 -12.12
N LEU A 32 -18.70 -3.88 -11.36
CA LEU A 32 -19.27 -2.96 -10.38
C LEU A 32 -20.05 -1.81 -11.04
N ILE A 33 -19.53 -1.27 -12.15
CA ILE A 33 -20.24 -0.24 -12.93
C ILE A 33 -21.56 -0.79 -13.48
N LYS A 34 -21.56 -2.00 -14.05
CA LYS A 34 -22.77 -2.65 -14.57
C LYS A 34 -23.84 -2.90 -13.49
N ALA A 35 -23.40 -3.19 -12.26
CA ALA A 35 -24.28 -3.47 -11.14
C ALA A 35 -24.77 -2.22 -10.39
N ASP A 36 -24.33 -1.03 -10.78
CA ASP A 36 -24.50 0.23 -10.04
C ASP A 36 -24.18 0.09 -8.54
N ALA A 37 -23.01 -0.48 -8.25
CA ALA A 37 -22.64 -0.89 -6.89
C ALA A 37 -22.63 0.28 -5.90
N CYS A 38 -23.29 0.07 -4.76
CA CYS A 38 -23.37 1.02 -3.65
C CYS A 38 -22.76 0.42 -2.37
N GLY A 39 -21.81 1.12 -1.77
CA GLY A 39 -21.24 0.81 -0.47
C GLY A 39 -21.81 1.69 0.63
N LEU A 40 -22.20 1.10 1.76
CA LEU A 40 -22.71 1.80 2.93
C LEU A 40 -21.55 2.24 3.84
N LEU A 41 -21.43 3.53 4.07
CA LEU A 41 -20.44 4.10 4.97
C LEU A 41 -20.79 3.76 6.43
N SER A 42 -19.86 3.11 7.14
CA SER A 42 -20.04 2.68 8.53
C SER A 42 -18.76 2.88 9.33
N GLY A 43 -18.69 4.01 10.05
CA GLY A 43 -17.55 4.39 10.88
C GLY A 43 -16.25 4.46 10.06
N SER A 44 -15.26 3.65 10.41
CA SER A 44 -13.96 3.57 9.73
C SER A 44 -13.91 2.56 8.59
N SER A 45 -15.06 2.13 8.07
CA SER A 45 -15.13 1.16 6.97
C SER A 45 -16.35 1.39 6.07
N VAL A 46 -16.32 0.78 4.89
CA VAL A 46 -17.46 0.77 3.96
C VAL A 46 -17.91 -0.66 3.74
N LEU A 47 -19.20 -0.92 3.93
CA LEU A 47 -19.80 -2.24 3.75
C LEU A 47 -20.40 -2.33 2.35
N LEU A 48 -20.03 -3.37 1.62
CA LEU A 48 -20.50 -3.58 0.25
C LEU A 48 -21.07 -4.99 0.11
N ALA A 49 -22.34 -5.09 -0.30
CA ALA A 49 -22.96 -6.36 -0.66
C ALA A 49 -22.75 -6.61 -2.15
N VAL A 50 -22.22 -7.79 -2.50
CA VAL A 50 -21.92 -8.18 -3.88
C VAL A 50 -22.54 -9.52 -4.23
N GLN A 51 -22.77 -9.73 -5.52
CA GLN A 51 -23.26 -11.00 -6.04
C GLN A 51 -22.15 -12.06 -6.07
N LYS A 52 -22.53 -13.32 -6.30
CA LYS A 52 -21.60 -14.45 -6.32
C LYS A 52 -20.53 -14.31 -7.41
N GLU A 53 -20.90 -13.78 -8.57
CA GLU A 53 -19.99 -13.54 -9.70
C GLU A 53 -18.93 -12.49 -9.34
N GLN A 54 -19.33 -11.44 -8.60
CA GLN A 54 -18.43 -10.39 -8.12
C GLN A 54 -17.54 -10.86 -6.98
N THR A 55 -18.01 -11.83 -6.18
CA THR A 55 -17.27 -12.37 -5.04
C THR A 55 -15.92 -12.95 -5.45
N ASP A 56 -15.88 -13.70 -6.56
CA ASP A 56 -14.62 -14.23 -7.10
C ASP A 56 -13.65 -13.10 -7.48
N LEU A 57 -14.15 -12.06 -8.14
CA LEU A 57 -13.36 -10.89 -8.54
C LEU A 57 -12.82 -10.13 -7.32
N PHE A 58 -13.61 -9.96 -6.26
CA PHE A 58 -13.13 -9.34 -5.02
C PHE A 58 -12.03 -10.16 -4.35
N ASN A 59 -12.21 -11.48 -4.27
CA ASN A 59 -11.20 -12.37 -3.70
C ASN A 59 -9.89 -12.29 -4.50
N ARG A 60 -9.97 -12.35 -5.84
CA ARG A 60 -8.81 -12.33 -6.73
C ARG A 60 -8.09 -10.97 -6.79
N SER A 61 -8.83 -9.87 -6.76
CA SER A 61 -8.28 -8.50 -6.75
C SER A 61 -7.81 -8.03 -5.37
N CYS A 62 -8.15 -8.79 -4.33
CA CYS A 62 -7.78 -8.53 -2.94
C CYS A 62 -8.23 -7.13 -2.48
N PHE A 63 -9.46 -6.74 -2.79
CA PHE A 63 -10.10 -5.57 -2.18
C PHE A 63 -10.97 -6.01 -1.00
N GLY A 64 -10.79 -5.35 0.14
CA GLY A 64 -11.61 -5.59 1.31
C GLY A 64 -11.46 -6.98 1.91
N ARG A 65 -12.35 -7.28 2.85
CA ARG A 65 -12.41 -8.56 3.56
C ARG A 65 -13.83 -9.11 3.51
N PRO A 66 -14.03 -10.39 3.15
CA PRO A 66 -15.34 -10.99 3.19
C PRO A 66 -15.84 -11.07 4.64
N ILE A 67 -17.10 -10.73 4.84
CA ILE A 67 -17.82 -10.88 6.11
C ILE A 67 -18.64 -12.18 6.03
N LEU A 68 -18.54 -13.02 7.06
CA LEU A 68 -19.36 -14.23 7.13
C LEU A 68 -20.82 -13.84 7.38
N THR A 69 -21.69 -14.14 6.42
CA THR A 69 -23.12 -13.85 6.49
C THR A 69 -23.92 -15.11 6.19
N ALA A 70 -25.12 -15.25 6.78
CA ALA A 70 -26.02 -16.37 6.53
C ALA A 70 -26.85 -16.24 5.23
N GLU A 71 -26.70 -15.13 4.50
CA GLU A 71 -27.40 -14.87 3.24
C GLU A 71 -26.86 -15.79 2.13
N LYS A 72 -27.76 -16.47 1.40
CA LYS A 72 -27.36 -17.45 0.38
C LYS A 72 -26.84 -16.83 -0.91
N ASP A 73 -27.34 -15.65 -1.28
CA ASP A 73 -27.15 -15.09 -2.62
C ASP A 73 -26.30 -13.80 -2.65
N LYS A 74 -25.90 -13.31 -1.48
CA LYS A 74 -25.08 -12.10 -1.33
C LYS A 74 -23.91 -12.36 -0.40
N GLN A 75 -22.74 -11.91 -0.83
CA GLN A 75 -21.55 -11.88 0.00
C GLN A 75 -21.28 -10.45 0.41
N TRP A 76 -21.07 -10.21 1.70
CA TRP A 76 -20.69 -8.89 2.20
C TRP A 76 -19.17 -8.76 2.24
N PHE A 77 -18.68 -7.58 1.90
CA PHE A 77 -17.28 -7.19 2.01
C PHE A 77 -17.14 -5.93 2.85
N GLN A 78 -16.16 -5.93 3.76
CA GLN A 78 -15.71 -4.76 4.48
C GLN A 78 -14.50 -4.16 3.75
N LEU A 79 -14.65 -2.92 3.29
CA LEU A 79 -13.56 -2.15 2.68
C LEU A 79 -12.98 -1.18 3.71
N GLY A 80 -11.65 -1.07 3.74
CA GLY A 80 -10.99 0.04 4.42
C GLY A 80 -11.30 1.38 3.75
N LEU A 81 -11.06 2.49 4.45
CA LEU A 81 -11.33 3.84 3.91
C LEU A 81 -10.54 4.08 2.62
N GLU A 82 -9.25 3.72 2.58
CA GLU A 82 -8.39 3.90 1.42
C GLU A 82 -8.84 3.04 0.23
N GLU A 83 -9.27 1.80 0.51
CA GLU A 83 -9.79 0.89 -0.53
C GLU A 83 -11.10 1.41 -1.11
N ALA A 84 -12.05 1.80 -0.25
CA ALA A 84 -13.35 2.30 -0.66
C ALA A 84 -13.23 3.60 -1.46
N PHE A 85 -12.40 4.53 -0.99
CA PHE A 85 -12.16 5.78 -1.71
C PHE A 85 -11.44 5.52 -3.04
N TYR A 86 -10.55 4.53 -3.13
CA TYR A 86 -9.92 4.16 -4.41
C TYR A 86 -10.92 3.61 -5.43
N LEU A 87 -11.82 2.72 -5.00
CA LEU A 87 -12.87 2.18 -5.86
C LEU A 87 -13.85 3.28 -6.33
N CYS A 88 -14.13 4.25 -5.45
CA CYS A 88 -15.05 5.35 -5.69
C CYS A 88 -14.45 6.47 -6.56
N TYR A 89 -13.26 6.96 -6.20
CA TYR A 89 -12.63 8.14 -6.80
C TYR A 89 -11.73 7.77 -7.98
N SER A 90 -10.80 6.83 -7.79
CA SER A 90 -9.82 6.46 -8.82
C SER A 90 -10.40 5.54 -9.87
N LEU A 91 -11.12 4.49 -9.48
CA LEU A 91 -11.74 3.55 -10.43
C LEU A 91 -13.15 3.96 -10.86
N LYS A 92 -13.80 4.90 -10.15
CA LYS A 92 -15.15 5.41 -10.50
C LYS A 92 -16.19 4.30 -10.68
N CYS A 93 -16.10 3.25 -9.87
CA CYS A 93 -16.92 2.05 -9.99
C CYS A 93 -17.78 1.76 -8.77
N LEU A 94 -17.64 2.54 -7.69
CA LEU A 94 -18.40 2.38 -6.46
C LEU A 94 -19.01 3.72 -6.03
N LYS A 95 -20.32 3.74 -5.75
CA LYS A 95 -20.97 4.87 -5.06
C LYS A 95 -20.94 4.61 -3.56
N ILE A 96 -20.59 5.60 -2.75
CA ILE A 96 -20.63 5.47 -1.29
C ILE A 96 -21.82 6.28 -0.76
N VAL A 97 -22.69 5.62 -0.02
CA VAL A 97 -23.90 6.20 0.58
C VAL A 97 -23.76 6.32 2.10
N GLY A 98 -24.35 7.35 2.67
CA GLY A 98 -24.46 7.50 4.13
C GLY A 98 -25.60 6.66 4.72
N GLY A 99 -25.82 6.78 6.03
CA GLY A 99 -26.96 6.13 6.71
C GLY A 99 -28.34 6.64 6.26
N ASP A 100 -28.36 7.77 5.56
CA ASP A 100 -29.52 8.36 4.87
C ASP A 100 -29.77 7.72 3.49
N ASN A 101 -28.96 6.75 3.06
CA ASN A 101 -28.92 6.19 1.71
C ASN A 101 -28.67 7.23 0.59
N CYS A 102 -28.22 8.44 0.95
CA CYS A 102 -27.86 9.45 -0.02
C CYS A 102 -26.40 9.28 -0.45
N PRO A 103 -26.10 9.26 -1.76
CA PRO A 103 -24.73 9.28 -2.26
C PRO A 103 -23.98 10.51 -1.74
N LYS A 104 -22.78 10.29 -1.19
CA LYS A 104 -21.91 11.37 -0.72
C LYS A 104 -21.01 11.85 -1.86
N THR A 105 -20.75 13.15 -1.91
CA THR A 105 -19.79 13.70 -2.88
C THR A 105 -18.37 13.29 -2.50
N TYR A 106 -17.44 13.36 -3.45
CA TYR A 106 -16.03 13.06 -3.16
C TYR A 106 -15.46 13.96 -2.07
N GLN A 107 -15.89 15.23 -2.02
CA GLN A 107 -15.46 16.19 -1.01
C GLN A 107 -16.02 15.82 0.37
N ASP A 108 -17.30 15.47 0.46
CA ASP A 108 -17.91 15.06 1.73
C ASP A 108 -17.26 13.77 2.27
N LEU A 109 -17.00 12.80 1.39
CA LEU A 109 -16.30 11.57 1.76
C LEU A 109 -14.89 11.84 2.24
N TRP A 110 -14.18 12.74 1.56
CA TRP A 110 -12.82 13.11 1.91
C TRP A 110 -12.74 13.75 3.30
N GLU A 111 -13.58 14.74 3.57
CA GLU A 111 -13.61 15.40 4.88
C GLU A 111 -14.11 14.44 5.97
N TYR A 112 -15.09 13.58 5.68
CA TYR A 112 -15.49 12.52 6.60
C TYR A 112 -14.31 11.60 6.94
N MET A 113 -13.62 11.06 5.94
CA MET A 113 -12.51 10.13 6.15
C MET A 113 -11.33 10.78 6.89
N LYS A 114 -11.03 12.06 6.60
CA LYS A 114 -10.08 12.87 7.36
C LYS A 114 -10.50 13.06 8.82
N SER A 115 -11.79 13.30 9.08
CA SER A 115 -12.30 13.45 10.44
C SER A 115 -12.16 12.15 11.26
N ILE A 116 -12.29 10.98 10.62
CA ILE A 116 -12.11 9.67 11.26
C ILE A 116 -10.63 9.33 11.42
N LYS A 117 -9.81 9.63 10.40
CA LYS A 117 -8.38 9.36 10.37
C LYS A 117 -7.66 10.59 9.81
N PRO A 118 -7.08 11.47 10.64
CA PRO A 118 -6.39 12.68 10.18
C PRO A 118 -5.27 12.41 9.18
N THR A 119 -4.63 11.24 9.27
CA THR A 119 -3.57 10.79 8.35
C THR A 119 -4.08 10.14 7.08
N PHE A 120 -5.40 10.02 6.90
CA PHE A 120 -6.04 9.42 5.73
C PHE A 120 -5.48 9.95 4.40
N PRO A 121 -5.24 11.25 4.19
CA PRO A 121 -4.73 11.74 2.91
C PRO A 121 -3.38 11.13 2.49
N TYR A 122 -2.44 11.01 3.43
CA TYR A 122 -1.12 10.42 3.18
C TYR A 122 -1.22 8.92 2.91
N PHE A 123 -2.03 8.21 3.70
CA PHE A 123 -2.26 6.78 3.53
C PHE A 123 -2.99 6.47 2.22
N TYR A 124 -3.96 7.30 1.83
CA TYR A 124 -4.63 7.16 0.54
C TYR A 124 -3.69 7.45 -0.63
N LYS A 125 -2.83 8.48 -0.53
CA LYS A 125 -1.82 8.75 -1.57
C LYS A 125 -0.85 7.57 -1.71
N ALA A 126 -0.37 7.02 -0.60
CA ALA A 126 0.47 5.81 -0.61
C ALA A 126 -0.26 4.60 -1.22
N TYR A 127 -1.50 4.36 -0.80
CA TYR A 127 -2.33 3.26 -1.29
C TYR A 127 -2.60 3.36 -2.80
N SER A 128 -3.04 4.52 -3.27
CA SER A 128 -3.32 4.77 -4.68
C SER A 128 -2.06 4.70 -5.54
N HIS A 129 -0.91 5.20 -5.04
CA HIS A 129 0.38 5.07 -5.71
C HIS A 129 0.78 3.61 -5.94
N LEU A 130 0.65 2.76 -4.91
CA LEU A 130 0.90 1.32 -5.04
C LEU A 130 -0.09 0.65 -5.99
N ARG A 131 -1.40 0.93 -5.87
CA ARG A 131 -2.43 0.35 -6.75
C ARG A 131 -2.25 0.78 -8.21
N ASN A 132 -1.83 2.01 -8.49
CA ASN A 132 -1.53 2.49 -9.85
C ASN A 132 -0.32 1.78 -10.48
N LYS A 133 0.58 1.26 -9.65
CA LYS A 133 1.68 0.37 -10.06
C LYS A 133 1.27 -1.11 -10.09
N ASN A 134 -0.03 -1.41 -10.03
CA ASN A 134 -0.62 -2.76 -10.03
C ASN A 134 -0.22 -3.64 -8.83
N TRP A 135 0.19 -3.05 -7.70
CA TRP A 135 0.41 -3.83 -6.48
C TRP A 135 -0.93 -4.22 -5.85
N VAL A 136 -1.02 -5.45 -5.35
CA VAL A 136 -2.02 -5.81 -4.35
C VAL A 136 -1.58 -5.23 -3.02
N VAL A 137 -2.42 -4.37 -2.43
CA VAL A 137 -2.12 -3.65 -1.18
C VAL A 137 -3.05 -4.15 -0.10
N ARG A 138 -2.49 -4.61 1.02
CA ARG A 138 -3.23 -5.11 2.19
C ARG A 138 -2.73 -4.43 3.46
N THR A 139 -3.50 -4.49 4.54
CA THR A 139 -3.02 -3.98 5.84
C THR A 139 -1.76 -4.72 6.32
N GLY A 140 -0.81 -3.94 6.81
CA GLY A 140 0.47 -4.40 7.37
C GLY A 140 0.48 -4.66 8.87
N SER A 141 -0.66 -4.48 9.56
CA SER A 141 -0.77 -4.55 11.03
C SER A 141 -0.15 -5.81 11.64
N GLN A 142 -0.32 -6.98 11.02
CA GLN A 142 0.28 -8.25 11.46
C GLN A 142 1.83 -8.26 11.45
N TYR A 143 2.46 -7.32 10.75
CA TYR A 143 3.91 -7.18 10.62
C TYR A 143 4.45 -5.88 11.23
N GLY A 144 3.61 -5.13 11.96
CA GLY A 144 4.01 -3.84 12.55
C GLY A 144 4.24 -2.71 11.54
N VAL A 145 3.71 -2.83 10.32
CA VAL A 145 3.84 -1.84 9.25
C VAL A 145 2.47 -1.38 8.75
N ASP A 146 2.42 -0.37 7.88
CA ASP A 146 1.16 0.21 7.40
C ASP A 146 0.47 -0.68 6.37
N PHE A 147 1.24 -1.07 5.35
CA PHE A 147 0.76 -1.93 4.28
C PHE A 147 1.71 -3.08 4.00
N VAL A 148 1.19 -4.06 3.29
CA VAL A 148 1.97 -5.10 2.62
C VAL A 148 1.65 -5.00 1.13
N ALA A 149 2.69 -5.02 0.30
CA ALA A 149 2.54 -4.96 -1.14
C ALA A 149 3.00 -6.27 -1.78
N ASP A 150 2.11 -6.86 -2.58
CA ASP A 150 2.33 -8.09 -3.33
C ASP A 150 2.19 -7.79 -4.84
N ARG A 151 3.14 -8.20 -5.69
CA ARG A 151 2.99 -8.07 -7.17
C ARG A 151 1.90 -8.97 -7.73
N HIS A 152 1.60 -10.03 -6.98
CA HIS A 152 0.78 -11.15 -7.38
C HIS A 152 -0.18 -11.49 -6.24
N HIS A 153 -1.16 -12.36 -6.50
CA HIS A 153 -2.11 -12.73 -5.47
C HIS A 153 -1.38 -13.33 -4.23
N PRO A 154 -1.72 -12.93 -2.99
CA PRO A 154 -1.08 -13.41 -1.76
C PRO A 154 -1.11 -14.94 -1.53
N ALA A 155 -1.93 -15.67 -2.29
CA ALA A 155 -2.00 -17.14 -2.26
C ALA A 155 -0.90 -17.77 -3.12
N LEU A 156 -0.38 -17.04 -4.09
CA LEU A 156 0.61 -17.48 -5.07
C LEU A 156 2.03 -17.07 -4.67
N ILE A 157 2.20 -15.95 -3.97
CA ILE A 157 3.52 -15.41 -3.62
C ILE A 157 3.63 -15.06 -2.13
N HIS A 158 4.85 -15.08 -1.61
CA HIS A 158 5.19 -14.37 -0.39
C HIS A 158 5.38 -12.88 -0.67
N SER A 159 4.82 -12.03 0.18
CA SER A 159 4.92 -10.59 -0.01
C SER A 159 6.34 -10.10 -0.19
N GLU A 160 6.51 -9.16 -1.13
CA GLU A 160 7.80 -8.57 -1.45
C GLU A 160 8.11 -7.45 -0.45
N TYR A 161 7.15 -6.56 -0.23
CA TYR A 161 7.35 -5.38 0.61
C TYR A 161 6.49 -5.35 1.85
N ALA A 162 7.13 -5.04 2.98
CA ALA A 162 6.51 -4.46 4.15
C ALA A 162 6.62 -2.94 4.01
N VAL A 163 5.51 -2.22 4.05
CA VAL A 163 5.45 -0.81 3.63
C VAL A 163 5.16 0.10 4.81
N LEU A 164 6.00 1.12 5.00
CA LEU A 164 5.76 2.23 5.91
C LEU A 164 5.46 3.51 5.13
N VAL A 165 4.41 4.22 5.54
CA VAL A 165 4.06 5.54 5.01
C VAL A 165 4.73 6.59 5.88
N PHE A 166 5.52 7.45 5.25
CA PHE A 166 6.26 8.50 5.91
C PHE A 166 5.85 9.87 5.33
N SER A 167 5.61 10.83 6.22
CA SER A 167 5.55 12.27 5.93
C SER A 167 5.93 13.01 7.22
N GLU A 168 6.21 14.31 7.13
CA GLU A 168 6.53 15.10 8.33
C GLU A 168 5.38 15.08 9.34
N GLU A 169 4.14 15.20 8.88
CA GLU A 169 2.93 15.23 9.72
C GLU A 169 2.58 13.85 10.28
N VAL A 170 2.69 12.80 9.46
CA VAL A 170 2.50 11.41 9.90
C VAL A 170 3.54 11.06 10.97
N ASN A 171 4.79 11.45 10.78
CA ASN A 171 5.86 11.20 11.75
C ASN A 171 5.69 12.06 13.02
N SER A 172 5.23 13.31 12.89
CA SER A 172 4.88 14.15 14.02
C SER A 172 3.81 13.48 14.90
N MET A 173 2.75 12.93 14.28
CA MET A 173 1.65 12.26 14.99
C MET A 173 2.00 10.89 15.57
N TYR A 174 2.66 10.01 14.83
CA TYR A 174 2.87 8.61 15.23
C TYR A 174 4.29 8.27 15.71
N GLY A 175 5.27 9.13 15.41
CA GLY A 175 6.62 9.00 15.93
C GLY A 175 7.42 7.77 15.51
N ARG A 176 7.12 7.18 14.34
CA ARG A 176 7.82 6.00 13.84
C ARG A 176 9.09 6.38 13.09
N LEU A 177 10.13 5.55 13.22
CA LEU A 177 11.42 5.75 12.57
C LEU A 177 12.10 7.08 13.01
N LYS A 178 11.94 7.47 14.27
CA LYS A 178 12.58 8.68 14.82
C LYS A 178 13.97 8.41 15.35
N VAL A 179 14.20 7.21 15.85
CA VAL A 179 15.46 6.77 16.43
C VAL A 179 15.96 5.53 15.72
N TRP A 180 17.27 5.27 15.79
CA TRP A 180 17.88 4.11 15.13
C TRP A 180 17.19 2.81 15.53
N SER A 181 16.91 2.61 16.82
CA SER A 181 16.24 1.39 17.29
C SER A 181 14.93 1.08 16.57
N ASP A 182 14.18 2.09 16.12
CA ASP A 182 12.95 1.89 15.35
C ASP A 182 13.23 1.28 13.98
N TYR A 183 14.25 1.81 13.27
CA TYR A 183 14.69 1.27 11.99
C TYR A 183 15.19 -0.16 12.16
N TYR A 184 16.06 -0.40 13.14
CA TYR A 184 16.64 -1.72 13.38
C TYR A 184 15.56 -2.76 13.69
N CYS A 185 14.67 -2.46 14.63
CA CYS A 185 13.56 -3.35 14.97
C CYS A 185 12.65 -3.63 13.77
N THR A 186 12.33 -2.59 12.98
CA THR A 186 11.49 -2.76 11.79
C THR A 186 12.17 -3.65 10.75
N ILE A 187 13.46 -3.43 10.48
CA ILE A 187 14.24 -4.22 9.52
C ILE A 187 14.32 -5.68 9.98
N LEU A 188 14.56 -5.92 11.27
CA LEU A 188 14.58 -7.28 11.83
C LEU A 188 13.22 -7.97 11.72
N LEU A 189 12.13 -7.28 12.08
CA LEU A 189 10.77 -7.79 11.95
C LEU A 189 10.47 -8.17 10.50
N CYS A 190 10.75 -7.26 9.55
CA CYS A 190 10.54 -7.51 8.13
C CYS A 190 11.40 -8.68 7.63
N GLY A 191 12.69 -8.70 7.99
CA GLY A 191 13.63 -9.74 7.61
C GLY A 191 13.26 -11.13 8.14
N SER A 192 12.69 -11.22 9.36
CA SER A 192 12.26 -12.50 9.95
C SER A 192 11.15 -13.19 9.16
N VAL A 193 10.28 -12.40 8.52
CA VAL A 193 9.23 -12.88 7.61
C VAL A 193 9.63 -12.69 6.14
N ALA A 194 10.93 -12.49 5.93
CA ALA A 194 11.63 -12.31 4.69
C ALA A 194 11.01 -11.24 3.77
N LYS A 195 10.47 -10.16 4.30
CA LYS A 195 9.98 -9.00 3.52
C LYS A 195 11.04 -7.92 3.48
N THR A 196 11.10 -7.21 2.36
CA THR A 196 11.94 -6.02 2.26
C THR A 196 11.17 -4.81 2.76
N LEU A 197 11.80 -3.95 3.57
CA LEU A 197 11.16 -2.74 4.04
C LEU A 197 11.14 -1.70 2.90
N LEU A 198 9.94 -1.19 2.59
CA LEU A 198 9.70 -0.11 1.65
C LEU A 198 9.14 1.09 2.40
N VAL A 199 9.83 2.21 2.38
CA VAL A 199 9.35 3.48 2.92
C VAL A 199 8.82 4.31 1.75
N LEU A 200 7.56 4.73 1.86
CA LEU A 200 6.92 5.66 0.94
C LEU A 200 6.91 7.03 1.57
N ASN A 201 7.79 7.92 1.12
CA ASN A 201 7.82 9.31 1.58
C ASN A 201 6.85 10.14 0.74
N ILE A 202 5.84 10.71 1.39
CA ILE A 202 4.80 11.53 0.77
C ILE A 202 5.21 13.00 0.92
N ASN A 203 5.67 13.60 -0.17
CA ASN A 203 6.08 14.99 -0.19
C ASN A 203 4.89 15.89 -0.54
N THR A 204 4.70 16.93 0.27
CA THR A 204 3.62 17.91 0.13
C THR A 204 4.22 19.26 -0.26
N ASN A 205 3.78 19.82 -1.39
CA ASN A 205 4.25 21.13 -1.88
C ASN A 205 3.47 22.31 -1.28
N ASP A 206 2.45 22.06 -0.47
CA ASP A 206 1.49 23.06 0.01
C ASP A 206 1.21 22.91 1.51
N ASP A 207 0.80 24.01 2.16
CA ASP A 207 0.67 24.23 3.61
C ASP A 207 -0.50 23.45 4.26
N GLY A 208 -0.67 22.18 3.93
CA GLY A 208 -1.51 21.25 4.68
C GLY A 208 -2.96 21.12 4.20
N THR A 209 -3.35 21.74 3.07
CA THR A 209 -4.70 21.54 2.53
C THR A 209 -4.77 20.36 1.56
N PHE A 210 -4.95 19.18 2.13
CA PHE A 210 -5.24 17.97 1.35
C PHE A 210 -6.67 18.00 0.84
N TYR A 211 -6.83 18.09 -0.49
CA TYR A 211 -8.09 17.94 -1.20
C TYR A 211 -8.00 16.82 -2.25
N PRO A 212 -9.12 16.18 -2.63
CA PRO A 212 -9.11 15.20 -3.71
C PRO A 212 -8.62 15.77 -5.05
N SER A 213 -8.87 17.05 -5.31
CA SER A 213 -8.54 17.71 -6.58
C SER A 213 -7.04 17.97 -6.77
N CYS A 214 -6.24 18.04 -5.70
CA CYS A 214 -4.81 18.38 -5.78
C CYS A 214 -3.87 17.15 -5.78
N PHE A 215 -4.37 15.94 -6.06
CA PHE A 215 -3.53 14.73 -6.01
C PHE A 215 -2.27 14.78 -6.89
N GLU A 216 -2.33 15.50 -8.01
CA GLU A 216 -1.20 15.68 -8.94
C GLU A 216 -0.07 16.53 -8.33
N ALA A 217 -0.37 17.34 -7.31
CA ALA A 217 0.61 18.18 -6.63
C ALA A 217 1.48 17.41 -5.61
N TYR A 218 1.13 16.16 -5.29
CA TYR A 218 1.88 15.34 -4.32
C TYR A 218 2.75 14.31 -5.03
N SER A 219 4.02 14.22 -4.62
CA SER A 219 4.95 13.20 -5.10
C SER A 219 5.16 12.12 -4.04
N VAL A 220 5.46 10.91 -4.50
CA VAL A 220 5.79 9.77 -3.63
C VAL A 220 7.21 9.34 -3.98
N GLU A 221 8.12 9.45 -3.03
CA GLU A 221 9.47 8.91 -3.14
C GLU A 221 9.51 7.51 -2.50
N GLU A 222 10.03 6.53 -3.24
CA GLU A 222 10.14 5.15 -2.78
C GLU A 222 11.57 4.85 -2.34
N ARG A 223 11.73 4.46 -1.07
CA ARG A 223 13.04 4.06 -0.53
C ARG A 223 12.96 2.64 -0.02
N THR A 224 13.81 1.77 -0.58
CA THR A 224 13.94 0.40 -0.10
C THR A 224 15.06 0.37 0.94
N ILE A 225 14.77 -0.24 2.10
CA ILE A 225 15.73 -0.40 3.18
C ILE A 225 16.01 -1.90 3.35
N THR A 226 17.26 -2.27 3.15
CA THR A 226 17.75 -3.64 3.30
C THR A 226 18.85 -3.68 4.37
N ARG A 227 19.06 -4.87 4.94
CA ARG A 227 20.24 -5.11 5.76
C ARG A 227 21.48 -5.00 4.87
N TRP A 228 22.47 -4.24 5.32
CA TRP A 228 23.78 -4.22 4.68
C TRP A 228 24.44 -5.60 4.71
N SER A 229 25.00 -6.03 3.58
CA SER A 229 25.72 -7.29 3.43
C SER A 229 27.14 -7.03 2.94
N PRO A 230 28.18 -7.42 3.69
CA PRO A 230 29.58 -7.20 3.29
C PRO A 230 29.91 -7.76 1.90
N GLU A 231 29.26 -8.88 1.52
CA GLU A 231 29.48 -9.57 0.25
C GLU A 231 29.11 -8.71 -0.97
N GLN A 232 28.21 -7.73 -0.82
CA GLN A 232 27.79 -6.86 -1.92
C GLN A 232 28.79 -5.72 -2.19
N CYS A 233 29.68 -5.41 -1.26
CA CYS A 233 30.67 -4.32 -1.40
C CYS A 233 31.87 -4.69 -2.28
N HIS A 234 32.04 -5.97 -2.64
CA HIS A 234 33.14 -6.38 -3.50
C HIS A 234 32.91 -6.07 -4.99
N ASP A 235 31.65 -5.84 -5.41
CA ASP A 235 31.27 -5.72 -6.83
C ASP A 235 30.96 -4.27 -7.30
N ASP A 236 30.83 -3.30 -6.39
CA ASP A 236 30.36 -1.93 -6.71
C ASP A 236 31.42 -1.00 -7.36
N GLN A 237 32.60 -1.50 -7.73
CA GLN A 237 33.61 -0.69 -8.42
C GLN A 237 33.32 -0.46 -9.92
N THR A 238 32.27 -1.04 -10.47
CA THR A 238 31.89 -0.81 -11.87
C THR A 238 30.36 -0.72 -12.03
N VAL A 239 29.86 0.50 -12.28
CA VAL A 239 28.76 0.88 -13.19
C VAL A 239 28.02 2.12 -12.65
N THR A 240 28.42 3.30 -13.15
CA THR A 240 27.59 4.51 -13.15
C THR A 240 26.75 4.56 -14.43
N ALA A 241 25.42 4.69 -14.28
CA ALA A 241 24.54 5.63 -14.99
C ALA A 241 23.11 5.08 -15.25
N ASN A 242 22.13 5.92 -14.89
CA ASN A 242 20.72 5.98 -15.30
C ASN A 242 19.68 5.11 -14.56
N GLY A 243 18.98 5.77 -13.62
CA GLY A 243 17.67 5.36 -13.12
C GLY A 243 17.37 5.92 -11.72
N THR A 244 16.32 6.73 -11.57
CA THR A 244 15.88 7.34 -10.31
C THR A 244 15.28 6.27 -9.38
N LYS A 245 16.14 5.57 -8.64
CA LYS A 245 15.78 4.74 -7.49
C LYS A 245 16.91 4.90 -6.47
N SER A 246 16.65 5.58 -5.36
CA SER A 246 17.61 5.71 -4.26
C SER A 246 17.46 4.48 -3.35
N GLU A 247 18.45 3.60 -3.36
CA GLU A 247 18.60 2.55 -2.34
C GLU A 247 19.41 3.14 -1.18
N ILE A 248 18.89 3.03 0.06
CA ILE A 248 19.65 3.40 1.26
C ILE A 248 20.18 2.10 1.85
N LEU A 249 21.49 1.89 1.73
CA LEU A 249 22.22 0.85 2.45
C LEU A 249 22.53 1.38 3.85
N LEU A 250 22.01 0.72 4.90
CA LEU A 250 22.34 1.06 6.28
C LEU A 250 23.52 0.21 6.74
N GLU A 251 24.72 0.79 6.79
CA GLU A 251 25.91 0.13 7.34
C GLU A 251 25.71 -0.22 8.82
N LEU A 252 25.91 -1.49 9.14
CA LEU A 252 26.01 -1.97 10.51
C LEU A 252 27.50 -1.99 10.87
N VAL A 253 28.02 -0.89 11.41
CA VAL A 253 29.31 -0.92 12.09
C VAL A 253 29.09 -1.48 13.48
N ASP A 254 29.72 -2.61 13.77
CA ASP A 254 29.75 -3.20 15.11
C ASP A 254 30.42 -2.22 16.10
N GLU A 255 29.77 -2.06 17.27
CA GLU A 255 30.21 -1.36 18.49
C GLU A 255 30.06 0.17 18.67
N PRO A 256 29.77 0.62 19.92
CA PRO A 256 29.24 1.92 20.23
C PRO A 256 30.37 2.89 20.57
N LYS A 257 30.94 3.58 19.58
CA LYS A 257 31.79 4.78 19.79
C LYS A 257 32.21 5.34 18.44
N ARG A 258 31.33 6.12 17.82
CA ARG A 258 31.68 7.34 17.07
C ARG A 258 30.42 8.00 16.54
N GLU A 259 30.40 9.32 16.67
CA GLU A 259 29.38 10.17 16.09
C GLU A 259 29.30 9.95 14.58
N PHE A 260 28.11 9.52 14.21
CA PHE A 260 27.36 9.65 12.96
C PHE A 260 28.07 10.24 11.73
N GLU A 261 28.21 9.42 10.69
CA GLU A 261 28.14 9.87 9.30
C GLU A 261 27.07 9.03 8.59
N VAL A 262 25.97 9.68 8.21
CA VAL A 262 25.02 9.17 7.22
C VAL A 262 25.39 9.88 5.93
N GLU A 263 25.97 9.19 4.95
CA GLU A 263 26.14 9.77 3.62
C GLU A 263 24.77 9.95 2.96
N MET A 264 24.15 11.11 3.22
CA MET A 264 23.12 11.66 2.37
C MET A 264 23.78 12.16 1.10
N ASN A 265 23.78 11.36 0.05
CA ASN A 265 24.06 11.84 -1.31
C ASN A 265 22.92 12.76 -1.78
N LEU A 266 22.89 13.98 -1.25
CA LEU A 266 22.17 15.11 -1.81
C LEU A 266 22.97 15.58 -3.03
N LYS A 267 22.55 15.15 -4.22
CA LYS A 267 23.00 15.81 -5.45
C LYS A 267 22.29 17.16 -5.56
N ASN A 268 23.07 18.23 -5.46
CA ASN A 268 22.72 19.56 -5.95
C ASN A 268 22.36 19.54 -7.44
#